data_AF-A0A174WV72-F1
#
_entry.id   AF-A0A174WV72-F1
#
_cell.length_a   1.000
_cell.length_b   1.000
_cell.length_c   1.000
_cell.angle_alpha   90.00
_cell.angle_beta   90.00
_cell.angle_gamma   90.00
#
_symmetry.space_group_name_H-M   'P 1'
#
loop_
_entity.id
_entity.type
_entity.pdbx_description
1 polymer ?
#
loop_
_entity_poly.entity_id
_entity_poly.type
_entity_poly.pdbx_seq_one_letter_code
_entity_poly.pdbx_strand_id
1 'polypeptide(L)' 'MLTGWLSSGDKWYYLNADGSMATGWVKLSGKWYYLNQNGDMETASKEIEGKVYSFDENGACVNP' A
#
# COMPACT_ATOMS: atom_id res chain seq x y z
N MET A 1 -9.84 -15.30 10.42
CA MET A 1 -8.76 -14.29 10.37
C MET A 1 -8.86 -13.58 9.03
N LEU A 2 -8.77 -12.25 8.99
CA LEU A 2 -8.81 -11.50 7.73
C LEU A 2 -7.39 -11.39 7.17
N THR A 3 -7.25 -11.51 5.86
CA THR A 3 -5.99 -11.43 5.12
C THR A 3 -6.24 -10.73 3.79
N GLY A 4 -5.21 -10.12 3.19
CA GLY A 4 -5.31 -9.39 1.94
C GLY A 4 -5.83 -7.97 2.11
N TRP A 5 -6.38 -7.42 1.03
CA TRP A 5 -6.89 -6.04 1.02
C TRP A 5 -8.11 -5.89 1.94
N LEU A 6 -8.07 -4.86 2.79
CA LEU A 6 -9.14 -4.49 3.70
C LEU A 6 -9.49 -3.01 3.46
N SER A 7 -10.76 -2.75 3.14
CA SER A 7 -11.31 -1.40 3.09
C SER A 7 -11.95 -1.08 4.43
N SER A 8 -11.57 0.05 5.05
CA SER A 8 -12.19 0.55 6.28
C SER A 8 -12.42 2.05 6.15
N GLY A 9 -13.68 2.45 6.00
CA GLY A 9 -14.03 3.82 5.59
C GLY A 9 -13.46 4.15 4.21
N ASP A 10 -12.82 5.31 4.09
CA ASP A 10 -12.20 5.80 2.85
C ASP A 10 -10.73 5.35 2.69
N LYS A 11 -10.29 4.36 3.48
CA LYS A 11 -8.90 3.90 3.53
C LYS A 11 -8.77 2.42 3.21
N TRP A 12 -7.65 2.09 2.57
CA TRP A 12 -7.26 0.72 2.26
C TRP A 12 -6.04 0.30 3.07
N TYR A 13 -6.07 -0.95 3.51
CA TYR A 13 -5.03 -1.62 4.28
C TYR A 13 -4.71 -2.96 3.63
N TYR A 14 -3.52 -3.48 3.90
CA TYR A 14 -3.17 -4.84 3.50
C TYR A 14 -2.84 -5.68 4.73
N LEU A 15 -3.50 -6.82 4.89
CA LEU A 15 -3.24 -7.78 5.96
C LEU A 15 -2.40 -8.95 5.42
N ASN A 16 -1.29 -9.24 6.10
CA ASN A 16 -0.42 -10.37 5.80
C ASN A 16 -1.13 -11.71 6.02
N ALA A 17 -0.50 -12.81 5.59
CA ALA A 17 -1.05 -14.15 5.74
C ALA A 17 -1.29 -14.57 7.21
N ASP A 18 -0.59 -13.95 8.16
CA ASP A 18 -0.75 -14.14 9.60
C ASP A 18 -1.79 -13.18 10.23
N GLY A 19 -2.46 -12.35 9.42
CA GLY A 19 -3.46 -11.38 9.85
C GLY A 19 -2.88 -10.07 10.40
N SER A 20 -1.55 -9.93 10.44
CA SER A 20 -0.90 -8.67 10.81
C SER A 20 -1.08 -7.61 9.73
N MET A 21 -1.16 -6.34 10.12
CA MET A 21 -1.24 -5.22 9.17
C MET A 21 0.14 -4.94 8.56
N ALA A 22 0.21 -4.89 7.23
CA ALA A 22 1.42 -4.54 6.50
C ALA A 22 1.65 -3.02 6.52
N THR A 23 2.93 -2.65 6.55
CA THR A 23 3.42 -1.28 6.37
C THR A 23 4.61 -1.32 5.40
N GLY A 24 4.90 -0.18 4.77
CA GLY A 24 5.94 -0.06 3.75
C GLY A 24 5.52 -0.65 2.41
N TRP A 25 6.52 -1.09 1.64
CA TRP A 25 6.34 -1.60 0.28
C TRP A 25 5.78 -3.02 0.26
N VAL A 26 4.75 -3.23 -0.56
CA VAL A 26 4.13 -4.54 -0.80
C VAL A 26 4.07 -4.80 -2.30
N LYS A 27 4.54 -5.97 -2.73
CA LYS A 27 4.48 -6.40 -4.13
C LYS A 27 3.41 -7.47 -4.32
N LEU A 28 2.37 -7.18 -5.10
CA LEU A 28 1.27 -8.10 -5.39
C LEU A 28 1.08 -8.20 -6.90
N SER A 29 1.06 -9.42 -7.43
CA SER A 29 0.81 -9.70 -8.86
C SER A 29 1.65 -8.83 -9.82
N GLY A 30 2.91 -8.56 -9.45
CA GLY A 30 3.84 -7.75 -10.23
C GLY A 30 3.72 -6.24 -10.06
N LYS A 31 2.74 -5.74 -9.31
CA LYS A 31 2.55 -4.32 -8.97
C LYS A 31 3.07 -4.01 -7.58
N TRP A 32 3.59 -2.80 -7.39
CA TRP A 32 4.03 -2.28 -6.10
C TRP A 32 2.98 -1.37 -5.49
N TYR A 33 2.81 -1.48 -4.18
CA TYR A 33 1.91 -0.67 -3.36
C TYR A 33 2.70 -0.19 -2.15
N TYR A 34 2.31 0.95 -1.58
CA TYR A 34 2.94 1.47 -0.38
C TYR A 34 1.89 1.75 0.69
N LEU A 35 2.09 1.14 1.85
CA LEU A 35 1.27 1.33 3.06
C LEU A 35 2.07 2.24 4.00
N ASN A 36 1.50 3.35 4.45
CA ASN A 36 2.18 4.27 5.35
C ASN A 36 2.37 3.65 6.75
N GLN A 37 2.95 4.40 7.69
CA GLN A 37 3.21 3.91 9.05
C GLN A 37 1.94 3.49 9.83
N ASN A 38 0.78 4.03 9.46
CA ASN A 38 -0.52 3.64 10.02
C ASN A 38 -1.18 2.49 9.25
N GLY A 39 -0.52 1.97 8.20
CA GLY A 39 -1.03 0.93 7.31
C GLY A 39 -1.95 1.44 6.20
N ASP A 40 -2.17 2.75 6.08
CA ASP A 40 -3.03 3.30 5.03
C ASP A 40 -2.29 3.27 3.68
N MET A 41 -2.96 2.79 2.63
CA MET A 41 -2.43 2.78 1.28
C MET A 41 -2.33 4.20 0.69
N GLU A 42 -1.18 4.52 0.10
CA GLU A 42 -0.98 5.77 -0.63
C GLU A 42 -1.53 5.64 -2.07
N THR A 43 -2.33 6.61 -2.52
CA THR A 43 -2.90 6.71 -3.87
C THR A 43 -2.50 8.00 -4.60
N ALA A 44 -1.48 8.71 -4.09
CA ALA A 44 -1.00 9.98 -4.61
C ALA A 44 0.52 10.04 -4.53
N SER A 45 1.15 10.99 -5.23
CA SER A 45 2.61 11.12 -5.24
C SER A 45 3.20 11.32 -3.84
N LYS A 46 4.23 10.54 -3.52
CA LYS A 46 4.91 10.52 -2.22
C LYS A 46 6.42 10.45 -2.38
N GLU A 47 7.14 11.23 -1.59
CA GLU A 47 8.58 11.07 -1.43
C GLU A 47 8.88 9.99 -0.39
N ILE A 48 9.62 8.96 -0.80
CA ILE A 48 10.02 7.82 0.03
C ILE A 48 11.53 7.65 -0.18
N GLU A 49 12.31 7.79 0.90
CA GLU A 49 13.77 7.68 0.88
C GLU A 49 14.46 8.59 -0.16
N GLY A 50 13.95 9.81 -0.35
CA GLY A 50 14.51 10.79 -1.29
C GLY A 50 14.18 10.54 -2.77
N LYS A 51 13.32 9.55 -3.08
CA LYS A 51 12.75 9.33 -4.41
C LYS A 51 11.25 9.58 -4.39
N VAL A 52 10.74 10.28 -5.42
CA VAL A 52 9.30 10.50 -5.60
C VAL A 52 8.69 9.33 -6.35
N TYR A 53 7.70 8.70 -5.72
CA TYR A 53 6.88 7.65 -6.30
C TYR A 53 5.46 8.18 -6.51
N SER A 54 4.86 7.85 -7.63
CA SER A 54 3.48 8.14 -7.96
C SER A 54 2.68 6.85 -7.93
N PHE A 55 1.47 6.92 -7.39
CA PHE A 55 0.53 5.82 -7.29
C PHE A 55 -0.74 6.18 -8.04
N ASP A 56 -1.36 5.21 -8.70
CA ASP A 56 -2.66 5.38 -9.36
C ASP A 56 -3.83 5.38 -8.35
N GLU A 57 -5.06 5.53 -8.84
CA GLU A 57 -6.28 5.52 -8.01
C GLU A 57 -6.49 4.20 -7.24
N ASN A 58 -5.85 3.12 -7.68
CA ASN A 58 -5.89 1.81 -7.03
C ASN A 58 -4.65 1.57 -6.14
N GLY A 59 -3.80 2.59 -5.96
CA GLY A 59 -2.59 2.53 -5.16
C GLY A 59 -1.42 1.81 -5.83
N ALA A 60 -1.51 1.46 -7.11
CA ALA A 60 -0.40 0.83 -7.80
C ALA A 60 0.65 1.87 -8.20
N CYS A 61 1.89 1.63 -7.82
CA CYS A 61 3.02 2.48 -8.16
C CYS A 61 3.28 2.45 -9.67
N VAL A 62 3.30 3.63 -10.30
CA VAL A 62 3.48 3.79 -11.75
C VAL A 62 4.92 4.02 -12.17
N ASN A 63 5.83 4.26 -11.21
CA ASN A 63 7.25 4.52 -11.44
C ASN A 63 8.16 3.84 -10.38
N PRO A 64 8.12 2.50 -10.25
CA PRO A 64 8.93 1.76 -9.29
C PRO A 64 10.45 1.96 -9.46
#